data_AF-A0A672MF95-F1
#
_entry.id   AF-A0A672MF95-F1
#
_cell.length_a   1.000
_cell.length_b   1.000
_cell.length_c   1.000
_cell.angle_alpha   90.00
_cell.angle_beta   90.00
_cell.angle_gamma   90.00
#
_symmetry.space_group_name_H-M   'P 1'
#
loop_
_entity.id
_entity.type
_entity.pdbx_description
1 polymer ?
#
loop_
_entity_poly.entity_id
_entity_poly.type
_entity_poly.pdbx_seq_one_letter_code
_entity_poly.pdbx_strand_id
1 'polypeptide(L)'
;NQCVFLAEAIMMSRHDLVNKYVFSSAYRVKLISVSQSHYDQYEMGIVQVIKEGTSTRNEKRMFLSHASCRTGLGLRVGQDYLIIGPITDVWHAGSTYVYTLGKDTWVEHWPSESECGAGSTLKVKCGELKSFAQALTKSGCQT
;
A
#
# COMPACT_ATOMS: atom_id res chain seq x y z
N ASN A 1 -3.86 16.63 12.39
CA ASN A 1 -4.36 15.26 12.11
C ASN A 1 -3.59 14.63 10.96
N GLN A 2 -2.62 13.76 11.26
CA GLN A 2 -1.81 13.03 10.25
C GLN A 2 -2.55 11.87 9.58
N CYS A 3 -3.80 11.58 9.97
CA CYS A 3 -4.59 10.45 9.47
C CYS A 3 -5.60 10.80 8.38
N VAL A 4 -5.25 11.58 7.36
CA VAL A 4 -6.16 11.83 6.22
C VAL A 4 -6.09 10.64 5.26
N PHE A 5 -6.51 9.46 5.73
CA PHE A 5 -6.07 8.20 5.11
C PHE A 5 -6.92 7.67 3.98
N LEU A 6 -8.18 8.06 3.83
CA LEU A 6 -9.04 7.44 2.82
C LEU A 6 -10.08 8.37 2.21
N ALA A 7 -10.57 9.41 2.88
CA ALA A 7 -11.67 10.19 2.30
C ALA A 7 -11.29 10.98 1.03
N GLU A 8 -10.19 11.73 1.04
CA GLU A 8 -9.73 12.47 -0.14
C GLU A 8 -9.17 11.54 -1.22
N ALA A 9 -8.52 10.48 -0.77
CA ALA A 9 -7.96 9.44 -1.60
C ALA A 9 -9.06 8.67 -2.38
N ILE A 10 -10.15 8.27 -1.70
CA ILE A 10 -11.32 7.62 -2.31
C ILE A 10 -12.00 8.54 -3.34
N MET A 11 -11.89 9.87 -3.20
CA MET A 11 -12.41 10.83 -4.19
C MET A 11 -11.47 11.06 -5.37
N MET A 12 -10.22 10.62 -5.32
CA MET A 12 -9.31 10.70 -6.45
C MET A 12 -9.60 9.57 -7.43
N SER A 13 -9.70 9.89 -8.73
CA SER A 13 -9.77 8.85 -9.74
C SER A 13 -8.45 8.08 -9.78
N ARG A 14 -8.48 6.83 -10.23
CA ARG A 14 -7.24 6.04 -10.43
C ARG A 14 -6.26 6.74 -11.38
N HIS A 15 -6.74 7.52 -12.35
CA HIS A 15 -5.89 8.35 -13.23
C HIS A 15 -5.16 9.44 -12.45
N ASP A 16 -5.87 10.16 -11.57
CA ASP A 16 -5.26 11.19 -10.72
C ASP A 16 -4.24 10.57 -9.75
N LEU A 17 -4.51 9.36 -9.27
CA LEU A 17 -3.56 8.59 -8.45
C LEU A 17 -2.31 8.19 -9.25
N VAL A 18 -2.44 7.77 -10.52
CA VAL A 18 -1.26 7.50 -11.37
C VAL A 18 -0.39 8.76 -11.47
N ASN A 19 -0.98 9.92 -11.73
CA ASN A 19 -0.23 11.17 -11.88
C ASN A 19 0.39 11.64 -10.55
N LYS A 20 -0.38 11.62 -9.45
CA LYS A 20 0.11 12.02 -8.12
C LYS A 20 1.25 11.12 -7.64
N TYR A 21 1.14 9.82 -7.87
CA TYR A 21 2.10 8.82 -7.39
C TYR A 21 3.08 8.35 -8.46
N VAL A 22 3.19 9.06 -9.59
CA VAL A 22 4.05 8.64 -10.70
C VAL A 22 5.52 8.48 -10.29
N PHE A 23 6.00 9.23 -9.30
CA PHE A 23 7.39 9.10 -8.79
C PHE A 23 7.49 8.29 -7.50
N SER A 24 6.39 7.73 -7.02
CA SER A 24 6.34 6.94 -5.79
C SER A 24 6.58 5.46 -6.04
N SER A 25 6.91 4.74 -4.98
CA SER A 25 7.02 3.29 -5.05
C SER A 25 5.67 2.63 -4.83
N ALA A 26 5.45 1.50 -5.50
CA ALA A 26 4.19 0.75 -5.44
C ALA A 26 4.47 -0.73 -5.20
N TYR A 27 3.79 -1.30 -4.21
CA TYR A 27 3.95 -2.69 -3.81
C TYR A 27 2.60 -3.33 -3.53
N ARG A 28 2.44 -4.60 -3.93
CA ARG A 28 1.46 -5.48 -3.33
C ARG A 28 2.13 -6.20 -2.17
N VAL A 29 1.55 -6.08 -1.00
CA VAL A 29 2.07 -6.66 0.23
C VAL A 29 1.03 -7.52 0.92
N LYS A 30 1.47 -8.46 1.74
CA LYS A 30 0.63 -9.25 2.64
C LYS A 30 0.94 -8.91 4.08
N LEU A 31 -0.09 -8.65 4.88
CA LEU A 31 0.08 -8.39 6.31
C LEU A 31 0.37 -9.69 7.06
N ILE A 32 1.56 -9.78 7.66
CA ILE A 32 2.04 -10.96 8.39
C ILE A 32 1.69 -10.85 9.88
N SER A 33 1.99 -9.71 10.50
CA SER A 33 1.78 -9.52 11.94
C SER A 33 1.51 -8.05 12.26
N VAL A 34 0.82 -7.81 13.39
CA VAL A 34 0.55 -6.47 13.91
C VAL A 34 0.97 -6.42 15.37
N SER A 35 1.75 -5.41 15.73
CA SER A 35 2.03 -5.05 17.12
C SER A 35 1.40 -3.69 17.41
N GLN A 36 0.38 -3.68 18.27
CA GLN A 36 -0.39 -2.47 18.57
C GLN A 36 0.26 -1.67 19.69
N SER A 37 0.37 -0.36 19.51
CA SER A 37 0.86 0.56 20.54
C SER A 37 0.29 1.97 20.33
N HIS A 38 0.95 3.02 20.81
CA HIS A 38 0.66 4.39 20.36
C HIS A 38 1.00 4.57 18.87
N TYR A 39 1.96 3.80 18.36
CA TYR A 39 2.26 3.63 16.95
C TYR A 39 2.19 2.15 16.60
N ASP A 40 1.17 1.76 15.86
CA ASP A 40 0.98 0.39 15.43
C ASP A 40 2.06 0.02 14.40
N GLN A 41 2.67 -1.13 14.61
CA GLN A 41 3.65 -1.74 13.72
C GLN A 41 2.99 -2.84 12.90
N TYR A 42 3.15 -2.79 11.58
CA TYR A 42 2.64 -3.77 10.64
C TYR A 42 3.81 -4.42 9.89
N GLU A 43 4.06 -5.69 10.17
CA GLU A 43 5.03 -6.47 9.40
C GLU A 43 4.39 -6.93 8.10
N MET A 44 4.91 -6.46 6.97
CA MET A 44 4.36 -6.70 5.65
C MET A 44 5.38 -7.46 4.79
N GLY A 45 4.96 -8.56 4.18
CA GLY A 45 5.73 -9.28 3.18
C GLY A 45 5.45 -8.74 1.78
N ILE A 46 6.48 -8.48 0.98
CA ILE A 46 6.30 -8.09 -0.42
C ILE A 46 5.84 -9.31 -1.23
N VAL A 47 4.64 -9.23 -1.77
CA VAL A 47 4.09 -10.25 -2.69
C VAL A 47 4.48 -9.92 -4.13
N GLN A 48 4.40 -8.64 -4.50
CA GLN A 48 4.75 -8.17 -5.83
C GLN A 48 5.31 -6.75 -5.77
N VAL A 49 6.42 -6.52 -6.46
CA VAL A 49 6.92 -5.17 -6.74
C VAL A 49 6.22 -4.67 -8.00
N ILE A 50 5.41 -3.62 -7.86
CA ILE A 50 4.68 -3.01 -8.99
C ILE A 50 5.52 -1.89 -9.60
N LYS A 51 6.17 -1.10 -8.75
CA LYS A 51 7.11 -0.05 -9.16
C LYS A 51 8.27 -0.01 -8.18
N GLU A 52 9.47 -0.33 -8.69
CA GLU A 52 10.70 -0.29 -7.89
C GLU A 52 10.98 1.15 -7.42
N GLY A 53 11.28 1.28 -6.13
CA GLY A 53 11.89 2.49 -5.56
C GLY A 53 13.38 2.32 -5.36
N THR A 54 14.02 3.33 -4.79
CA THR A 54 15.46 3.33 -4.46
C THR A 54 15.87 2.33 -3.37
N SER A 55 14.92 1.65 -2.71
CA SER A 55 15.20 0.72 -1.62
C SER A 55 15.27 -0.73 -2.10
N THR A 56 16.25 -1.46 -1.56
CA THR A 56 16.58 -2.88 -1.80
C THR A 56 15.37 -3.84 -1.75
N ARG A 57 15.51 -4.98 -2.45
CA ARG A 57 14.57 -6.14 -2.45
C ARG A 57 14.52 -6.85 -1.09
N ASN A 58 14.26 -6.14 -0.01
CA ASN A 58 13.93 -6.78 1.26
C ASN A 58 12.53 -7.39 1.15
N GLU A 59 12.44 -8.72 1.32
CA GLU A 59 11.18 -9.48 1.22
C GLU A 59 10.15 -9.08 2.28
N LYS A 60 10.60 -8.47 3.38
CA LYS A 60 9.77 -7.98 4.49
C LYS A 60 10.07 -6.52 4.79
N ARG A 61 9.02 -5.78 5.15
CA ARG A 61 9.07 -4.36 5.52
C ARG A 61 8.20 -4.09 6.72
N MET A 62 8.67 -3.22 7.61
CA MET A 62 7.90 -2.75 8.76
C MET A 62 7.23 -1.44 8.42
N PHE A 63 5.91 -1.37 8.60
CA PHE A 63 5.15 -0.14 8.46
C PHE A 63 4.66 0.37 9.82
N LEU A 64 4.64 1.69 10.00
CA LEU A 64 4.18 2.35 11.22
C LEU A 64 2.99 3.26 10.93
N SER A 65 1.99 3.25 11.81
CA SER A 65 0.94 4.27 11.81
C SER A 65 0.57 4.67 13.22
N HIS A 66 0.18 5.92 13.45
CA HIS A 66 -0.39 6.32 14.73
C HIS A 66 -1.68 5.53 15.03
N ALA A 67 -1.92 5.18 16.29
CA ALA A 67 -3.07 4.36 16.71
C ALA A 67 -4.43 4.95 16.29
N SER A 68 -4.52 6.29 16.16
CA SER A 68 -5.74 6.96 15.67
C SER A 68 -6.11 6.59 14.22
N CYS A 69 -5.17 6.07 13.43
CA CYS A 69 -5.44 5.65 12.06
C CYS A 69 -5.92 4.19 11.95
N ARG A 70 -5.91 3.42 13.05
CA ARG A 70 -6.19 1.97 13.07
C ARG A 70 -7.52 1.61 12.42
N THR A 71 -8.60 2.30 12.81
CA THR A 71 -9.94 2.08 12.26
C THR A 71 -10.05 2.49 10.80
N GLY A 72 -9.36 3.57 10.40
CA GLY A 72 -9.33 4.03 9.01
C GLY A 72 -8.61 3.04 8.10
N LEU A 73 -7.45 2.54 8.52
CA LEU A 73 -6.66 1.58 7.74
C LEU A 73 -7.32 0.20 7.66
N GLY A 74 -7.97 -0.26 8.74
CA GLY A 74 -8.76 -1.49 8.74
C GLY A 74 -7.97 -2.75 8.33
N LEU A 75 -6.66 -2.77 8.54
CA LEU A 75 -5.78 -3.84 8.08
C LEU A 75 -6.01 -5.13 8.87
N ARG A 76 -5.95 -6.27 8.19
CA ARG A 76 -6.20 -7.61 8.73
C ARG A 76 -5.07 -8.54 8.36
N VAL A 77 -4.61 -9.30 9.34
CA VAL A 77 -3.55 -10.30 9.14
C VAL A 77 -3.99 -11.33 8.11
N GLY A 78 -3.06 -11.71 7.23
CA GLY A 78 -3.27 -12.67 6.14
C GLY A 78 -3.86 -12.08 4.87
N GLN A 79 -4.29 -10.81 4.88
CA GLN A 79 -4.84 -10.11 3.71
C GLN A 79 -3.77 -9.37 2.92
N ASP A 80 -4.08 -9.14 1.65
CA ASP A 80 -3.22 -8.41 0.73
C ASP A 80 -3.66 -6.94 0.60
N TYR A 81 -2.68 -6.07 0.37
CA TYR A 81 -2.86 -4.63 0.24
C TYR A 81 -1.96 -4.06 -0.86
N LEU A 82 -2.47 -3.07 -1.59
CA LEU A 82 -1.71 -2.18 -2.44
C LEU A 82 -1.25 -1.01 -1.60
N ILE A 83 0.07 -0.81 -1.52
CA ILE A 83 0.69 0.35 -0.88
C ILE A 83 1.40 1.18 -1.94
N ILE A 84 1.06 2.46 -2.03
CA ILE A 84 1.71 3.42 -2.92
C ILE A 84 2.08 4.66 -2.12
N GLY A 85 3.32 5.10 -2.21
CA GLY A 85 3.71 6.33 -1.55
C GLY A 85 5.21 6.60 -1.62
N PRO A 86 5.62 7.77 -1.12
CA PRO A 86 7.02 8.12 -1.02
C PRO A 86 7.73 7.21 0.00
N ILE A 87 8.95 6.80 -0.30
CA ILE A 87 9.86 6.14 0.66
C ILE A 87 10.57 7.23 1.49
N THR A 88 9.84 8.20 2.04
CA THR A 88 10.47 9.34 2.75
C THR A 88 10.80 9.02 4.20
N ASP A 89 10.12 8.05 4.80
CA ASP A 89 10.11 7.90 6.25
C ASP A 89 10.87 6.66 6.70
N VAL A 90 12.07 6.45 6.14
CA VAL A 90 12.97 5.37 6.55
C VAL A 90 13.63 5.73 7.87
N TRP A 91 13.09 5.24 8.98
CA TRP A 91 13.82 5.23 10.25
C TRP A 91 14.75 4.02 10.29
N HIS A 92 16.06 4.25 10.40
CA HIS A 92 17.05 3.20 10.62
C HIS A 92 17.08 2.79 12.08
N ALA A 93 16.32 1.77 12.45
CA ALA A 93 16.56 1.01 13.67
C ALA A 93 17.50 -0.17 13.33
N GLY A 94 18.80 0.11 13.18
CA GLY A 94 19.78 -0.89 12.78
C GLY A 94 19.65 -1.28 11.29
N SER A 95 19.46 -2.57 11.00
CA SER A 95 19.38 -3.13 9.64
C SER A 95 17.97 -3.14 9.02
N THR A 96 16.94 -2.74 9.78
CA THR A 96 15.53 -2.84 9.35
C THR A 96 15.01 -1.48 8.91
N TYR A 97 14.48 -1.43 7.70
CA TYR A 97 13.79 -0.26 7.15
C TYR A 97 12.38 -0.22 7.72
N VAL A 98 12.07 0.84 8.46
CA VAL A 98 10.73 1.13 8.96
C VAL A 98 10.14 2.25 8.11
N TYR A 99 8.91 2.09 7.63
CA TYR A 99 8.22 3.00 6.73
C TYR A 99 6.97 3.55 7.44
N THR A 100 6.66 4.83 7.30
CA THR A 100 5.42 5.38 7.85
C THR A 100 4.28 5.25 6.85
N LEU A 101 3.14 4.73 7.28
CA LEU A 101 1.86 4.96 6.62
C LEU A 101 1.44 6.37 7.03
N GLY A 102 1.65 7.34 6.14
CA GLY A 102 1.42 8.77 6.33
C GLY A 102 0.34 9.32 5.40
N LYS A 103 0.04 10.63 5.50
CA LYS A 103 -0.94 11.32 4.63
C LYS A 103 -0.69 11.15 3.12
N ASP A 104 0.56 10.90 2.75
CA ASP A 104 1.00 10.72 1.37
C ASP A 104 1.10 9.23 0.99
N THR A 105 0.63 8.32 1.84
CA THR A 105 0.62 6.88 1.57
C THR A 105 -0.80 6.41 1.25
N TRP A 106 -0.98 5.90 0.04
CA TRP A 106 -2.17 5.17 -0.36
C TRP A 106 -2.09 3.73 0.14
N VAL A 107 -3.13 3.27 0.83
CA VAL A 107 -3.29 1.88 1.23
C VAL A 107 -4.67 1.41 0.83
N GLU A 108 -4.75 0.40 -0.03
CA GLU A 108 -6.02 -0.17 -0.49
C GLU A 108 -5.99 -1.68 -0.39
N HIS A 109 -7.07 -2.27 0.13
CA HIS A 109 -7.22 -3.71 0.18
C HIS A 109 -7.21 -4.32 -1.22
N TRP A 110 -6.34 -5.31 -1.41
CA TRP A 110 -6.24 -6.10 -2.63
C TRP A 110 -7.03 -7.40 -2.45
N PRO A 111 -8.18 -7.57 -3.12
CA PRO A 111 -9.00 -8.75 -2.92
C PRO A 111 -8.27 -10.03 -3.33
N SER A 112 -8.50 -11.10 -2.58
CA SER A 112 -8.03 -12.45 -2.90
C SER A 112 -8.71 -13.01 -4.14
N GLU A 113 -8.13 -14.04 -4.75
CA GLU A 113 -8.74 -14.69 -5.93
C GLU A 113 -10.12 -15.28 -5.62
N SER A 114 -10.31 -15.81 -4.41
CA SER A 114 -11.61 -16.26 -3.90
C SER A 114 -12.64 -15.13 -3.84
N GLU A 115 -12.23 -13.92 -3.46
CA GLU A 115 -13.12 -12.75 -3.41
C GLU A 115 -13.41 -12.17 -4.80
N CYS A 116 -12.57 -12.47 -5.80
CA CYS A 116 -12.75 -12.06 -7.19
C CYS A 116 -13.62 -13.02 -8.02
N GLY A 117 -14.23 -14.02 -7.40
CA GLY A 117 -15.06 -15.04 -8.06
C GLY A 117 -16.27 -14.48 -8.83
N ALA A 118 -16.84 -15.32 -9.70
CA ALA A 118 -18.06 -14.98 -10.44
C ALA A 118 -19.23 -14.71 -9.48
N GLY A 119 -19.88 -13.55 -9.62
CA GLY A 119 -21.01 -13.12 -8.77
C GLY A 119 -20.62 -12.27 -7.56
N SER A 120 -19.32 -12.07 -7.29
CA SER A 120 -18.86 -11.15 -6.25
C SER A 120 -18.99 -9.69 -6.67
N THR A 121 -19.43 -8.83 -5.74
CA THR A 121 -19.42 -7.37 -5.92
C THR A 121 -18.00 -6.82 -6.10
N LEU A 122 -16.97 -7.56 -5.68
CA LEU A 122 -15.57 -7.17 -5.80
C LEU A 122 -14.93 -7.54 -7.14
N LYS A 123 -15.62 -8.30 -8.01
CA LYS A 123 -15.07 -8.72 -9.30
C LYS A 123 -14.61 -7.53 -10.16
N VAL A 124 -15.40 -6.46 -10.19
CA VAL A 124 -15.06 -5.22 -10.91
C VAL A 124 -13.80 -4.59 -10.31
N LYS A 125 -13.77 -4.43 -8.98
CA LYS A 125 -12.62 -3.87 -8.24
C LYS A 125 -11.33 -4.67 -8.47
N CYS A 126 -11.41 -6.00 -8.53
CA CYS A 126 -10.27 -6.84 -8.86
C CYS A 126 -9.69 -6.54 -10.25
N GLY A 127 -10.55 -6.38 -11.24
CA GLY A 127 -10.14 -6.00 -12.60
C GLY A 127 -9.49 -4.63 -12.64
N GLU A 128 -10.10 -3.64 -11.97
CA GLU A 128 -9.57 -2.28 -11.91
C GLU A 128 -8.21 -2.19 -11.21
N LEU A 129 -8.03 -2.87 -10.07
CA LEU A 129 -6.76 -2.88 -9.35
C LEU A 129 -5.63 -3.51 -10.17
N LYS A 130 -5.92 -4.59 -10.90
CA LYS A 130 -4.96 -5.23 -11.81
C LYS A 130 -4.57 -4.29 -12.95
N SER A 131 -5.54 -3.66 -13.60
CA SER A 131 -5.29 -2.68 -14.67
C SER A 131 -4.52 -1.47 -14.18
N PHE A 132 -4.83 -0.99 -12.98
CA PHE A 132 -4.13 0.13 -12.34
C PHE A 132 -2.67 -0.22 -12.00
N ALA A 133 -2.42 -1.40 -11.43
CA ALA A 133 -1.05 -1.87 -11.17
C ALA A 133 -0.24 -1.98 -12.48
N GLN A 134 -0.85 -2.47 -13.55
CA GLN A 134 -0.20 -2.51 -14.87
C GLN A 134 0.09 -1.10 -15.41
N ALA A 135 -0.84 -0.14 -15.25
CA ALA A 135 -0.64 1.24 -15.66
C ALA A 135 0.52 1.91 -14.89
N LEU A 136 0.60 1.71 -13.57
CA LEU A 136 1.70 2.20 -12.74
C LEU A 136 3.07 1.61 -13.14
N THR A 137 3.08 0.34 -13.53
CA THR A 137 4.29 -0.34 -14.03
C THR A 137 4.75 0.32 -15.34
N LYS A 138 3.81 0.60 -16.25
CA LYS A 138 4.10 1.19 -17.57
C LYS A 138 4.48 2.67 -17.51
N SER A 139 3.88 3.44 -16.60
CA SER A 139 4.15 4.88 -16.46
C SER A 139 5.51 5.21 -15.83
N GLY A 140 6.29 4.20 -15.42
CA GLY A 140 7.69 4.36 -15.00
C GLY A 140 8.70 4.40 -16.15
N CYS A 141 8.32 4.03 -17.38
CA CYS A 141 9.16 4.19 -18.56
C CYS A 141 8.83 5.51 -19.26
N GLN A 142 9.48 6.60 -18.84
CA GLN A 142 9.76 7.73 -19.71
C GLN A 142 11.27 7.73 -19.98
N THR A 143 11.64 7.39 -21.22
CA THR A 143 12.95 7.71 -21.81
C THR A 143 13.16 9.21 -21.84
#